data_AF-A0A2N2SA22-F1
#
_entry.id   AF-A0A2N2SA22-F1
#
_cell.length_a   1.000
_cell.length_b   1.000
_cell.length_c   1.000
_cell.angle_alpha   90.00
_cell.angle_beta   90.00
_cell.angle_gamma   90.00
#
_symmetry.space_group_name_H-M   'P 1'
#
loop_
_entity.id
_entity.type
_entity.pdbx_description
1 polymer ?
#
loop_
_entity_poly.entity_id
_entity_poly.type
_entity_poly.pdbx_seq_one_letter_code
_entity_poly.pdbx_strand_id
1 'polypeptide(L)' 'NEVAETTGLAHALQNLDDRSRRVVEARWLQDTGGKTLHELADEFGVSAERIRQIEQKAMHKMKMLMLANR' A
#
# COMPACT_ATOMS: atom_id res chain seq x y z
N ASN A 1 16.11 -14.28 10.78
CA ASN A 1 15.47 -14.32 9.44
C ASN A 1 14.61 -13.08 9.14
N GLU A 2 14.61 -12.05 10.01
CA GLU A 2 13.73 -10.87 9.86
C GLU A 2 14.13 -9.94 8.70
N VAL A 3 15.42 -9.90 8.34
CA VAL A 3 15.95 -9.00 7.29
C VAL A 3 15.40 -9.31 5.89
N ALA A 4 15.03 -10.57 5.63
CA ALA A 4 14.49 -10.99 4.34
C ALA A 4 13.04 -10.49 4.11
N GLU A 5 12.23 -10.47 5.17
CA GLU A 5 10.85 -9.97 5.11
C GLU A 5 10.82 -8.45 4.93
N THR A 6 11.71 -7.71 5.60
CA THR A 6 11.84 -6.26 5.43
C THR A 6 12.28 -5.89 4.01
N THR A 7 13.18 -6.67 3.41
CA THR A 7 13.71 -6.42 2.07
C THR A 7 12.65 -6.65 0.98
N GLY A 8 11.88 -7.74 1.07
CA GLY A 8 10.82 -8.04 0.11
C GLY A 8 9.68 -7.02 0.15
N LEU A 9 9.31 -6.55 1.34
CA LEU A 9 8.31 -5.49 1.52
C LEU A 9 8.78 -4.14 0.97
N ALA A 10 10.01 -3.73 1.31
CA ALA A 10 10.58 -2.48 0.82
C ALA A 10 10.66 -2.46 -0.72
N HIS A 11 11.11 -3.56 -1.33
CA HIS A 11 11.14 -3.70 -2.79
C HIS A 11 9.74 -3.66 -3.41
N ALA A 12 8.76 -4.34 -2.81
CA ALA A 12 7.38 -4.32 -3.29
C ALA A 12 6.78 -2.90 -3.26
N LEU A 13 7.02 -2.15 -2.17
CA LEU A 13 6.57 -0.76 -2.02
C LEU A 13 7.22 0.17 -3.06
N GLN A 14 8.52 0.03 -3.32
CA GLN A 14 9.23 0.80 -4.35
C GLN A 14 8.68 0.57 -5.77
N ASN A 15 8.08 -0.58 -6.03
CA ASN A 15 7.50 -0.92 -7.33
C ASN A 15 6.01 -0.53 -7.46
N LEU A 16 5.38 0.01 -6.41
CA LEU A 16 4.06 0.63 -6.50
C LEU A 16 4.16 2.04 -7.10
N ASP A 17 3.11 2.46 -7.81
CA ASP A 17 2.93 3.87 -8.18
C ASP A 17 2.73 4.73 -6.92
N ASP A 18 3.08 6.02 -7.01
CA ASP A 18 3.13 6.92 -5.85
C ASP A 18 1.80 6.99 -5.10
N ARG A 19 0.68 6.95 -5.82
CA ARG A 19 -0.65 6.99 -5.22
C ARG A 19 -0.98 5.70 -4.48
N SER A 20 -0.72 4.55 -5.09
CA SER A 20 -0.87 3.24 -4.46
C SER A 20 0.04 3.10 -3.22
N ARG A 21 1.30 3.52 -3.33
CA ARG A 21 2.26 3.50 -2.23
C ARG A 21 1.76 4.34 -1.06
N ARG A 22 1.35 5.58 -1.32
CA ARG A 22 0.84 6.49 -0.30
C ARG A 22 -0.38 5.92 0.44
N VAL A 23 -1.31 5.27 -0.27
CA VAL A 23 -2.49 4.62 0.33
C VAL A 23 -2.08 3.45 1.24
N VAL A 24 -1.16 2.60 0.80
CA VAL A 24 -0.67 1.46 1.58
C VAL A 24 0.11 1.95 2.82
N GLU A 25 1.05 2.88 2.65
CA GLU A 25 1.82 3.45 3.76
C GLU A 25 0.92 4.12 4.80
N ALA A 26 -0.05 4.92 4.35
CA ALA A 26 -0.97 5.62 5.24
C ALA A 26 -1.86 4.67 6.05
N ARG A 27 -2.18 3.49 5.52
CA ARG A 27 -3.10 2.52 6.14
C ARG A 27 -2.41 1.44 6.96
N TRP A 28 -1.24 0.98 6.51
CA TRP A 28 -0.59 -0.22 7.04
C TRP A 28 0.69 0.07 7.80
N LEU A 29 1.37 1.19 7.53
CA LEU A 29 2.67 1.52 8.13
C LEU A 29 2.58 2.64 9.17
N GLN A 30 1.37 3.03 9.58
CA GLN A 30 1.18 3.97 10.68
C GLN A 30 0.89 3.25 11.99
N ASP A 31 1.71 3.55 13.00
CA ASP A 31 1.62 2.94 14.34
C ASP A 31 0.30 3.22 15.07
N THR A 32 -0.39 4.32 14.75
CA THR A 32 -1.58 4.79 15.48
C THR A 32 -2.91 4.55 14.77
N GLY A 33 -3.01 3.48 13.96
CA GLY A 33 -4.29 3.02 13.40
C GLY A 33 -4.59 3.47 11.96
N GLY A 34 -3.65 4.16 11.31
CA GLY A 34 -3.69 4.51 9.89
C GLY A 34 -4.85 5.42 9.45
N LYS A 35 -4.72 5.98 8.25
CA LYS A 35 -5.80 6.80 7.66
C LYS A 35 -6.97 5.93 7.21
N THR A 36 -8.18 6.39 7.47
CA THR A 36 -9.39 5.77 6.92
C THR A 36 -9.48 6.00 5.40
N LEU A 37 -10.31 5.20 4.72
CA LEU A 37 -10.58 5.38 3.29
C LEU A 37 -11.18 6.76 2.98
N HIS A 38 -11.97 7.31 3.91
CA HIS A 38 -12.59 8.63 3.78
C HIS A 38 -11.55 9.76 3.86
N GLU A 39 -10.64 9.71 4.84
CA GLU A 39 -9.59 10.73 4.96
C GLU A 39 -8.65 10.74 3.74
N LEU A 40 -8.34 9.56 3.18
CA LEU A 40 -7.57 9.47 1.95
C LEU A 40 -8.37 9.94 0.74
N ALA A 41 -9.66 9.65 0.69
CA ALA A 41 -10.55 10.11 -0.36
C ALA A 41 -10.60 11.64 -0.41
N ASP A 42 -10.71 12.28 0.75
CA ASP A 42 -10.68 13.73 0.90
C ASP A 42 -9.31 14.31 0.51
N GLU A 43 -8.20 13.70 0.97
CA GLU A 43 -6.82 14.11 0.61
C GLU A 43 -6.57 14.07 -0.91
N PHE A 44 -7.12 13.05 -1.58
CA PHE A 44 -6.91 12.83 -3.01
C PHE A 44 -8.02 13.40 -3.90
N GLY A 45 -9.06 14.02 -3.32
CA GLY A 45 -10.21 14.54 -4.05
C GLY A 45 -10.97 13.48 -4.86
N VAL A 46 -11.09 12.25 -4.34
CA VAL A 46 -11.81 11.14 -4.98
C VAL A 46 -12.76 10.45 -4.01
N SER A 47 -13.56 9.50 -4.47
CA SER A 47 -14.42 8.72 -3.59
C SER A 47 -13.65 7.70 -2.75
N ALA A 48 -14.19 7.35 -1.58
CA ALA A 48 -13.66 6.27 -0.73
C ALA A 48 -13.57 4.93 -1.46
N GLU A 49 -14.53 4.66 -2.36
CA GLU A 49 -14.49 3.47 -3.23
C GLU A 49 -13.30 3.50 -4.19
N ARG A 50 -12.95 4.68 -4.73
CA ARG A 50 -11.75 4.80 -5.57
C ARG A 50 -10.48 4.51 -4.78
N ILE A 51 -10.39 4.96 -3.53
CA ILE A 51 -9.27 4.62 -2.64
C ILE A 51 -9.24 3.12 -2.36
N ARG A 52 -10.39 2.48 -2.08
CA ARG A 52 -10.50 1.03 -1.90
C ARG A 52 -9.97 0.27 -3.13
N GLN A 53 -10.32 0.70 -4.34
CA GLN A 53 -9.83 0.07 -5.57
C GLN A 53 -8.32 0.22 -5.74
N ILE A 54 -7.78 1.40 -5.42
CA ILE A 54 -6.33 1.65 -5.44
C ILE A 54 -5.63 0.74 -4.42
N GLU A 55 -6.15 0.65 -3.20
CA GLU A 55 -5.62 -0.23 -2.15
C GLU A 55 -5.60 -1.70 -2.62
N GLN A 56 -6.73 -2.21 -3.13
CA GLN A 56 -6.81 -3.59 -3.60
C GLN A 56 -5.82 -3.88 -4.74
N LYS A 57 -5.68 -2.96 -5.69
CA LYS A 57 -4.71 -3.07 -6.78
C LYS A 57 -3.28 -3.05 -6.27
N ALA A 58 -2.97 -2.19 -5.31
CA ALA A 58 -1.67 -2.09 -4.67
C ALA A 58 -1.30 -3.38 -3.94
N MET A 59 -2.20 -3.89 -3.09
CA MET A 59 -2.01 -5.12 -2.34
C MET A 59 -1.82 -6.33 -3.26
N HIS A 60 -2.61 -6.42 -4.34
CA HIS A 60 -2.45 -7.48 -5.33
C HIS A 60 -1.07 -7.42 -6.01
N LYS A 61 -0.62 -6.22 -6.42
CA LYS A 61 0.70 -6.03 -7.02
C LYS A 61 1.83 -6.37 -6.06
N MET A 62 1.73 -5.96 -4.79
CA MET A 62 2.71 -6.31 -3.76
C MET A 62 2.83 -7.82 -3.57
N LYS A 63 1.69 -8.53 -3.49
CA LYS A 63 1.67 -10.00 -3.39
C LYS A 63 2.36 -10.65 -4.59
N MET A 64 2.11 -10.17 -5.80
CA MET A 64 2.76 -10.69 -7.01
C MET A 64 4.28 -10.48 -6.98
N LEU A 65 4.74 -9.30 -6.56
CA LEU A 65 6.18 -9.00 -6.46
C LEU A 65 6.87 -9.83 -5.39
N MET A 66 6.22 -10.05 -4.24
CA MET A 66 6.75 -10.90 -3.17
C MET A 66 6.84 -12.38 -3.57
N LEU A 67 5.89 -12.87 -4.37
CA LEU A 67 5.91 -14.23 -4.91
C LEU A 67 6.92 -14.40 -6.06
N ALA A 68 7.11 -13.36 -6.87
CA ALA A 68 8.07 -13.39 -7.98
C ALA A 68 9.53 -13.31 -7.51
N ASN A 69 9.77 -12.79 -6.30
CA ASN A 69 11.09 -12.66 -5.70
C ASN A 69 11.45 -13.83 -4.76
N ARG A 70 10.75 -14.97 -4.91
CA ARG A 70 10.96 -16.23 -4.18
C ARG A 70 11.60 -17.29 -5.06
#